data_AF-A0A9N8RHB5-F1
#
_entry.id   AF-A0A9N8RHB5-F1
#
_cell.length_a   1.000
_cell.length_b   1.000
_cell.length_c   1.000
_cell.angle_alpha   90.00
_cell.angle_beta   90.00
_cell.angle_gamma   90.00
#
_symmetry.space_group_name_H-M   'P 1'
#
loop_
_entity.id
_entity.type
_entity.pdbx_description
1 polymer ?
#
loop_
_entity_poly.entity_id
_entity_poly.type
_entity_poly.pdbx_seq_one_letter_code
_entity_poly.pdbx_strand_id
1 'polypeptide(L)'
;MVESASSPMLSIDVEFSGGLEMLFSNKRQHALSIPAVGQDGKPADIAYLINYLCQNVMDDSRKDLFVLDSHLRPGILVLINDADWELEGEEAYEIQSGDNILFVSTLHGGCWDMGTDVDLNMGMDMVGIKCIHSQAHIKNVSGSLQVSTRQDGRL
;
A
#
# COMPACT_ATOMS: atom_id res chain seq x y z
N MET A 1 -47.32 -3.90 -8.77
CA MET A 1 -46.19 -4.34 -9.60
C MET A 1 -45.02 -3.48 -9.17
N VAL A 2 -44.10 -4.03 -8.37
CA VAL A 2 -42.89 -3.30 -7.97
C VAL A 2 -41.91 -3.42 -9.12
N GLU A 3 -41.70 -2.33 -9.85
CA GLU A 3 -40.58 -2.24 -10.78
C GLU A 3 -39.30 -2.49 -9.97
N SER A 4 -38.66 -3.62 -10.22
CA SER A 4 -37.30 -3.87 -9.77
C SER A 4 -36.41 -2.87 -10.50
N ALA A 5 -36.28 -1.68 -9.92
CA ALA A 5 -35.35 -0.67 -10.38
C ALA A 5 -33.96 -1.30 -10.35
N SER A 6 -33.44 -1.64 -11.53
CA SER A 6 -32.04 -2.02 -11.69
C SER A 6 -31.22 -0.77 -11.35
N SER A 7 -30.75 -0.67 -10.11
CA SER A 7 -29.85 0.41 -9.72
C SER A 7 -28.70 0.46 -10.73
N PRO A 8 -28.46 1.60 -11.38
CA PRO A 8 -27.39 1.70 -12.35
C PRO A 8 -26.07 1.29 -11.67
N MET A 9 -25.34 0.36 -12.27
CA MET A 9 -24.02 -0.07 -11.78
C MET A 9 -22.94 0.62 -12.61
N LEU A 10 -21.94 1.17 -11.94
CA LEU A 10 -20.74 1.75 -12.54
C LEU A 10 -19.69 0.65 -12.62
N SER A 11 -19.16 0.43 -13.83
CA SER A 11 -18.00 -0.44 -14.01
C SER A 11 -16.76 0.42 -13.94
N ILE A 12 -15.86 0.13 -13.00
CA ILE A 12 -14.63 0.89 -12.77
C ILE A 12 -13.46 -0.06 -12.67
N ASP A 13 -12.28 0.43 -13.00
CA ASP A 13 -11.02 -0.28 -12.81
C ASP A 13 -10.26 0.32 -11.63
N VAL A 14 -9.88 -0.53 -10.68
CA VAL A 14 -9.09 -0.14 -9.52
C VAL A 14 -7.74 -0.81 -9.60
N GLU A 15 -6.67 -0.02 -9.53
CA GLU A 15 -5.30 -0.51 -9.52
C GLU A 15 -4.60 -0.26 -8.17
N PHE A 16 -3.86 -1.25 -7.68
CA PHE A 16 -3.05 -1.16 -6.46
C PHE A 16 -1.56 -1.28 -6.78
N SER A 17 -0.75 -0.46 -6.11
CA SER A 17 0.70 -0.43 -6.26
C SER A 17 1.39 -0.08 -4.93
N GLY A 18 2.70 -0.28 -4.87
CA GLY A 18 3.50 -0.01 -3.67
C GLY A 18 3.36 -1.09 -2.58
N GLY A 19 3.00 -2.32 -2.95
CA GLY A 19 2.83 -3.45 -2.03
C GLY A 19 1.41 -3.58 -1.46
N LEU A 20 0.49 -2.68 -1.82
CA LEU A 20 -0.91 -2.77 -1.44
C LEU A 20 -1.63 -3.94 -2.13
N GLU A 21 -1.18 -4.35 -3.31
CA GLU A 21 -1.76 -5.46 -4.07
C GLU A 21 -1.79 -6.77 -3.26
N MET A 22 -0.89 -6.94 -2.29
CA MET A 22 -0.85 -8.12 -1.42
C MET A 22 -2.11 -8.26 -0.55
N LEU A 23 -2.77 -7.14 -0.22
CA LEU A 23 -4.00 -7.13 0.57
C LEU A 23 -5.23 -7.51 -0.27
N PHE A 24 -5.10 -7.49 -1.59
CA PHE A 24 -6.16 -7.70 -2.56
C PHE A 24 -5.86 -8.91 -3.45
N SER A 25 -5.60 -10.07 -2.83
CA SER A 25 -5.31 -11.34 -3.53
C SER A 25 -4.06 -11.32 -4.42
N ASN A 26 -3.07 -10.47 -4.13
CA ASN A 26 -1.87 -10.27 -4.97
C ASN A 26 -2.20 -9.88 -6.42
N LYS A 27 -3.30 -9.15 -6.63
CA LYS A 27 -3.69 -8.62 -7.94
C LYS A 27 -3.51 -7.11 -7.94
N ARG A 28 -2.89 -6.61 -9.01
CA ARG A 28 -2.74 -5.17 -9.21
C ARG A 28 -4.05 -4.56 -9.68
N GLN A 29 -4.71 -5.16 -10.68
CA GLN A 29 -5.93 -4.62 -11.27
C GLN A 29 -7.18 -5.38 -10.84
N HIS A 30 -8.21 -4.62 -10.51
CA HIS A 30 -9.53 -5.10 -10.08
C HIS A 30 -10.62 -4.36 -10.85
N ALA A 31 -11.28 -5.05 -11.78
CA ALA A 31 -12.50 -4.57 -12.38
C ALA A 31 -13.65 -4.75 -11.38
N LEU A 32 -14.22 -3.64 -10.91
CA LEU A 32 -15.31 -3.62 -9.94
C LEU A 32 -16.58 -3.05 -10.55
N SER A 33 -17.71 -3.59 -10.11
CA SER A 33 -19.03 -3.05 -10.42
C SER A 33 -19.69 -2.57 -9.15
N ILE A 34 -19.77 -1.25 -8.97
CA ILE A 34 -20.37 -0.61 -7.80
C ILE A 34 -21.72 0.02 -8.17
N PRO A 35 -22.69 0.10 -7.25
CA PRO A 35 -23.92 0.84 -7.52
C PRO A 35 -23.61 2.33 -7.70
N ALA A 36 -24.16 2.98 -8.73
CA ALA A 36 -23.98 4.40 -9.02
C ALA A 36 -24.58 5.30 -7.95
N VAL A 37 -25.53 4.77 -7.17
CA VAL A 37 -26.19 5.46 -6.08
C VAL A 37 -26.00 4.62 -4.83
N GLY A 38 -25.40 5.21 -3.79
CA GLY A 38 -25.24 4.61 -2.48
C GLY A 38 -26.58 4.42 -1.77
N GLN A 39 -26.55 3.76 -0.61
CA GLN A 39 -27.76 3.46 0.18
C GLN A 39 -28.52 4.73 0.62
N ASP A 40 -27.82 5.86 0.71
CA ASP A 40 -28.38 7.16 1.11
C ASP A 40 -28.99 7.96 -0.05
N GLY A 41 -29.04 7.41 -1.27
CA GLY A 41 -29.53 8.12 -2.46
C GLY A 41 -28.54 9.13 -3.05
N LYS A 42 -27.30 9.17 -2.54
CA LYS A 42 -26.21 10.00 -3.05
C LYS A 42 -25.41 9.28 -4.13
N PRO A 43 -24.80 10.00 -5.07
CA PRO A 43 -23.86 9.41 -6.03
C PRO A 43 -22.72 8.70 -5.30
N ALA A 44 -22.21 7.62 -5.89
CA ALA A 44 -21.07 6.91 -5.33
C ALA A 44 -19.82 7.78 -5.42
N ASP A 45 -19.27 8.11 -4.26
CA ASP A 45 -18.05 8.91 -4.12
C ASP A 45 -16.82 8.04 -3.81
N ILE A 46 -15.64 8.65 -3.81
CA ILE A 46 -14.39 7.96 -3.47
C ILE A 46 -14.44 7.41 -2.03
N ALA A 47 -15.05 8.14 -1.09
CA ALA A 47 -15.26 7.64 0.28
C ALA A 47 -16.06 6.32 0.32
N TYR A 48 -17.12 6.24 -0.48
CA TYR A 48 -17.91 5.02 -0.65
C TYR A 48 -17.08 3.90 -1.26
N LEU A 49 -16.27 4.19 -2.28
CA LEU A 49 -15.38 3.20 -2.90
C LEU A 49 -14.36 2.64 -1.91
N ILE A 50 -13.72 3.47 -1.10
CA ILE A 50 -12.75 3.03 -0.08
C ILE A 50 -13.43 2.05 0.90
N ASN A 51 -14.62 2.39 1.38
CA ASN A 51 -15.40 1.52 2.25
C ASN A 51 -15.82 0.22 1.54
N TYR A 52 -16.20 0.29 0.27
CA TYR A 52 -16.57 -0.86 -0.53
C TYR A 52 -15.39 -1.82 -0.72
N LEU A 53 -14.20 -1.30 -1.01
CA LEU A 53 -12.97 -2.08 -1.16
C LEU A 53 -12.63 -2.85 0.12
N CYS A 54 -12.67 -2.17 1.28
CA CYS A 54 -12.39 -2.77 2.58
C CYS A 54 -13.38 -3.89 2.96
N GLN A 55 -14.63 -3.81 2.50
CA GLN A 55 -15.68 -4.77 2.85
C GLN A 55 -15.83 -5.92 1.86
N ASN A 56 -15.57 -5.69 0.57
CA ASN A 56 -15.88 -6.64 -0.51
C ASN A 56 -14.65 -7.20 -1.22
N VAL A 57 -13.53 -6.47 -1.26
CA VAL A 57 -12.36 -6.83 -2.09
C VAL A 57 -11.17 -7.24 -1.23
N MET A 58 -11.00 -6.60 -0.07
CA MET A 58 -9.94 -6.92 0.87
C MET A 58 -10.19 -8.28 1.53
N ASP A 59 -9.24 -9.19 1.39
CA ASP A 59 -9.30 -10.55 1.96
C ASP A 59 -8.37 -10.70 3.19
N ASP A 60 -7.47 -9.73 3.40
CA ASP A 60 -6.54 -9.74 4.53
C ASP A 60 -7.13 -9.06 5.77
N SER A 61 -6.85 -9.64 6.93
CA SER A 61 -7.17 -9.07 8.24
C SER A 61 -6.48 -7.72 8.55
N ARG A 62 -5.40 -7.38 7.84
CA ARG A 62 -4.53 -6.20 8.09
C ARG A 62 -5.02 -4.92 7.40
N LYS A 63 -6.30 -4.62 7.59
CA LYS A 63 -6.98 -3.41 7.05
C LYS A 63 -6.33 -2.10 7.48
N ASP A 64 -5.68 -2.08 8.64
CA ASP A 64 -4.99 -0.90 9.21
C ASP A 64 -3.81 -0.40 8.36
N LEU A 65 -3.33 -1.23 7.42
CA LEU A 65 -2.29 -0.85 6.47
C LEU A 65 -2.82 0.04 5.34
N PHE A 66 -4.11 -0.07 5.04
CA PHE A 66 -4.77 0.65 3.96
C PHE A 66 -5.64 1.79 4.49
N VAL A 67 -6.46 1.53 5.52
CA VAL A 67 -7.36 2.50 6.13
C VAL A 67 -7.04 2.66 7.62
N LEU A 68 -6.97 3.90 8.07
CA LEU A 68 -6.80 4.28 9.48
C LEU A 68 -7.94 5.25 9.85
N ASP A 69 -8.64 4.98 10.95
CA ASP A 69 -9.76 5.82 11.43
C ASP A 69 -10.85 6.10 10.37
N SER A 70 -11.10 5.15 9.47
CA SER A 70 -12.04 5.27 8.33
C SER A 70 -11.60 6.21 7.20
N HIS A 71 -10.36 6.71 7.24
CA HIS A 71 -9.72 7.47 6.17
C HIS A 71 -8.53 6.70 5.59
N LEU A 72 -8.11 7.06 4.39
CA LEU A 72 -6.87 6.50 3.83
C LEU A 72 -5.69 6.89 4.69
N ARG A 73 -4.78 5.94 4.88
CA ARG A 73 -3.57 6.18 5.65
C ARG A 73 -2.72 7.26 4.98
N PRO A 74 -2.21 8.26 5.73
CA PRO A 74 -1.29 9.25 5.19
C PRO A 74 -0.10 8.57 4.52
N GLY A 75 0.17 8.91 3.26
CA GLY A 75 1.20 8.28 2.42
C GLY A 75 0.68 7.17 1.50
N ILE A 76 -0.63 7.03 1.35
CA ILE A 76 -1.27 6.44 0.18
C ILE A 76 -1.68 7.60 -0.72
N LEU A 77 -1.21 7.58 -1.97
CA LEU A 77 -1.63 8.49 -3.02
C LEU A 77 -2.75 7.85 -3.83
N VAL A 78 -3.74 8.64 -4.20
CA VAL A 78 -4.85 8.21 -5.06
C VAL A 78 -4.80 9.03 -6.34
N LEU A 79 -4.83 8.34 -7.47
CA LEU A 79 -4.93 8.95 -8.79
C LEU A 79 -6.25 8.52 -9.43
N ILE A 80 -6.98 9.49 -9.98
CA ILE A 80 -8.24 9.27 -10.69
C ILE A 80 -7.96 9.61 -12.16
N ASN A 81 -8.08 8.65 -13.06
CA ASN A 81 -7.77 8.80 -14.48
C ASN A 81 -6.39 9.44 -14.73
N ASP A 82 -5.37 8.95 -14.00
CA ASP A 82 -3.98 9.46 -14.01
C ASP A 82 -3.79 10.90 -13.48
N ALA A 83 -4.83 11.50 -12.87
CA ALA A 83 -4.78 12.81 -12.22
C ALA A 83 -4.75 12.70 -10.69
N ASP A 84 -4.06 13.62 -10.03
CA ASP A 84 -4.03 13.68 -8.56
C ASP A 84 -5.43 14.00 -8.01
N TRP A 85 -5.97 13.11 -7.17
CA TRP A 85 -7.31 13.25 -6.57
C TRP A 85 -7.51 14.55 -5.76
N GLU A 86 -6.43 15.13 -5.23
CA GLU A 86 -6.46 16.40 -4.48
C GLU A 86 -6.99 17.56 -5.33
N LEU A 87 -6.86 17.47 -6.66
CA LEU A 87 -7.35 18.48 -7.59
C LEU A 87 -8.81 18.22 -8.02
N GLU A 88 -9.27 16.98 -7.89
CA GLU A 88 -10.59 16.51 -8.34
C GLU A 88 -11.65 16.52 -7.23
N GLY A 89 -11.27 16.87 -6.00
CA GLY A 89 -12.19 16.94 -4.85
C GLY A 89 -12.06 15.78 -3.85
N GLU A 90 -10.94 15.06 -3.88
CA GLU A 90 -10.53 14.04 -2.91
C GLU A 90 -11.62 12.98 -2.67
N GLU A 91 -12.11 12.88 -1.43
CA GLU A 91 -13.11 11.91 -1.00
C GLU A 91 -14.52 12.18 -1.58
N ALA A 92 -14.79 13.42 -1.99
CA ALA A 92 -16.09 13.87 -2.49
C ALA A 92 -16.24 13.76 -4.01
N TYR A 93 -15.22 13.25 -4.72
CA TYR A 93 -15.30 13.03 -6.16
C TYR A 93 -16.36 11.99 -6.49
N GLU A 94 -17.28 12.33 -7.41
CA GLU A 94 -18.33 11.44 -7.89
C GLU A 94 -17.78 10.50 -8.97
N ILE A 95 -17.78 9.21 -8.66
CA ILE A 95 -17.24 8.17 -9.53
C ILE A 95 -18.15 7.99 -10.75
N GLN A 96 -17.53 7.80 -11.91
CA GLN A 96 -18.19 7.54 -13.17
C GLN A 96 -17.83 6.17 -13.72
N SER A 97 -18.69 5.64 -14.61
CA SER A 97 -18.41 4.37 -15.25
C SER A 97 -17.27 4.53 -16.25
N GLY A 98 -16.28 3.65 -16.18
CA GLY A 98 -15.06 3.69 -17.00
C GLY A 98 -13.89 4.41 -16.34
N ASP A 99 -14.06 4.89 -15.10
CA ASP A 99 -12.96 5.50 -14.35
C ASP A 99 -11.89 4.47 -13.96
N ASN A 100 -10.65 4.93 -14.00
CA ASN A 100 -9.49 4.22 -13.50
C ASN A 100 -8.98 4.88 -12.22
N ILE A 101 -9.06 4.16 -11.08
CA ILE A 101 -8.60 4.64 -9.79
C ILE A 101 -7.36 3.86 -9.37
N LEU A 102 -6.22 4.54 -9.22
CA LEU A 102 -4.96 3.96 -8.81
C LEU A 102 -4.60 4.36 -7.38
N PHE A 103 -4.36 3.37 -6.52
CA PHE A 103 -3.85 3.54 -5.16
C PHE A 103 -2.36 3.17 -5.09
N VAL A 104 -1.53 4.12 -4.68
CA VAL A 104 -0.07 3.94 -4.57
C VAL A 104 0.39 4.19 -3.14
N SER A 105 0.95 3.18 -2.47
CA SER A 105 1.62 3.43 -1.18
C SER A 105 3.03 3.98 -1.40
N THR A 106 3.29 5.19 -0.92
CA THR A 106 4.62 5.84 -0.97
C THR A 106 5.35 5.79 0.36
N LEU A 107 4.63 5.51 1.46
CA LEU A 107 5.23 5.51 2.81
C LEU A 107 5.93 4.19 3.19
N HIS A 108 5.66 3.09 2.49
CA HIS A 108 6.18 1.77 2.88
C HIS A 108 7.55 1.46 2.24
N GLY A 109 8.48 2.41 2.32
CA GLY A 109 9.88 2.28 1.89
C GLY A 109 10.79 1.57 2.90
N GLY A 110 10.24 0.78 3.81
CA GLY A 110 11.00 0.07 4.83
C GLY A 110 10.39 -1.30 5.08
N CYS A 111 10.87 -2.30 4.33
CA CYS A 111 10.68 -3.72 4.63
C CYS A 111 9.23 -4.12 4.97
N TRP A 112 8.47 -4.54 3.96
CA TRP A 112 7.62 -5.71 4.17
C TRP A 112 8.56 -6.90 4.42
N ASP A 113 9.22 -6.94 5.59
CA ASP A 113 9.91 -8.14 6.09
C ASP A 113 8.81 -9.11 6.51
N MET A 114 8.02 -9.55 5.53
CA MET A 114 7.33 -10.81 5.67
C MET A 114 8.39 -11.88 5.53
N GLY A 115 8.85 -12.36 6.67
CA GLY A 115 9.50 -13.66 6.80
C GLY A 115 8.54 -14.79 6.42
N THR A 116 8.21 -14.89 5.14
CA THR A 116 7.74 -16.11 4.49
C THR A 116 8.33 -16.15 3.10
N ASP A 117 9.27 -17.09 2.93
CA ASP A 117 9.68 -17.72 1.68
C ASP A 117 8.48 -17.88 0.72
N VAL A 118 8.28 -16.90 -0.15
CA VAL A 118 7.47 -17.03 -1.36
C VAL A 118 8.34 -16.56 -2.50
N ASP A 119 8.63 -17.49 -3.40
CA ASP A 119 9.50 -17.34 -4.56
C ASP A 119 9.34 -15.97 -5.25
N LEU A 120 10.43 -15.19 -5.19
CA LEU A 120 10.73 -14.10 -6.10
C LEU A 120 10.86 -14.66 -7.53
N ASN A 121 9.73 -14.83 -8.20
CA ASN A 121 9.69 -14.98 -9.65
C ASN A 121 8.62 -14.08 -10.27
N MET A 122 8.72 -12.78 -9.99
CA MET A 122 8.18 -11.75 -10.87
C MET A 122 9.34 -10.85 -11.33
N GLY A 123 9.45 -10.72 -12.65
CA GLY A 123 10.58 -10.18 -13.37
C GLY A 123 11.06 -8.84 -12.83
N MET A 124 12.36 -8.81 -12.57
CA MET A 124 13.13 -7.60 -12.37
C MET A 124 13.12 -6.77 -13.66
N ASP A 125 12.34 -5.69 -13.70
CA ASP A 125 12.70 -4.55 -14.53
C ASP A 125 13.73 -3.72 -13.78
N MET A 126 14.97 -3.79 -14.28
CA MET A 126 16.14 -3.08 -13.79
C MET A 126 15.96 -1.57 -13.89
N VAL A 127 15.81 -0.88 -12.75
CA VAL A 127 16.44 0.43 -12.53
C VAL A 127 17.02 0.44 -11.12
N GLY A 128 18.35 0.39 -11.04
CA GLY A 128 19.08 0.15 -9.81
C GLY A 128 19.06 1.32 -8.84
N ILE A 129 18.78 1.02 -7.57
CA ILE A 129 19.32 1.75 -6.42
C ILE A 129 19.92 0.71 -5.49
N LYS A 130 21.25 0.67 -5.45
CA LYS A 130 22.03 -0.26 -4.64
C LYS A 130 22.04 0.27 -3.20
N CYS A 131 21.10 -0.17 -2.36
CA CYS A 131 21.17 0.06 -0.92
C CYS A 131 22.34 -0.76 -0.34
N ILE A 132 23.44 -0.06 -0.05
CA ILE A 132 24.56 -0.59 0.73
C ILE A 132 24.13 -0.79 2.19
N HIS A 133 23.83 -2.03 2.57
CA HIS A 133 23.71 -2.43 3.97
C HIS A 133 25.11 -2.43 4.63
N SER A 134 25.36 -1.45 5.50
CA SER A 134 26.51 -1.46 6.42
C SER A 134 26.15 -2.32 7.63
N GLN A 135 26.67 -3.55 7.69
CA GLN A 135 26.61 -4.39 8.89
C GLN A 135 27.60 -3.86 9.93
N ALA A 136 27.10 -3.08 10.90
CA ALA A 136 27.82 -2.82 12.14
C ALA A 136 27.67 -4.03 13.07
N HIS A 137 28.62 -4.97 12.99
CA HIS A 137 28.73 -6.06 13.94
C HIS A 137 29.47 -5.56 15.19
N ILE A 138 28.72 -5.18 16.24
CA ILE A 138 29.30 -4.85 17.54
C ILE A 138 29.77 -6.16 18.18
N LYS A 139 31.09 -6.40 18.18
CA LYS A 139 31.71 -7.43 19.03
C LYS A 139 32.10 -6.79 20.35
N ASN A 140 31.37 -7.19 21.39
CA ASN A 140 31.65 -6.89 22.78
C ASN A 140 32.93 -7.64 23.18
N VAL A 141 34.03 -6.92 23.41
CA VAL A 141 35.22 -7.45 24.08
C VAL A 141 35.32 -6.76 25.43
N SER A 142 34.91 -7.50 26.45
CA SER A 142 35.35 -7.29 27.82
C SER A 142 36.88 -7.44 27.84
N GLY A 143 37.59 -6.37 28.13
CA GLY A 143 39.05 -6.33 28.12
C GLY A 143 39.56 -5.20 28.99
N SER A 144 39.98 -5.57 30.19
CA SER A 144 40.53 -4.76 31.27
C SER A 144 41.43 -3.60 30.83
N LEU A 145 41.24 -2.46 31.51
CA LEU A 145 42.32 -1.51 31.79
C LEU A 145 43.51 -2.30 32.35
N GLN A 146 44.67 -2.26 31.69
CA GLN A 146 45.98 -2.13 32.33
C GLN A 146 46.98 -1.53 31.33
N VAL A 147 47.47 -0.32 31.63
CA VAL A 147 48.69 0.21 31.05
C VAL A 147 49.85 -0.33 31.89
N SER A 148 50.78 -1.06 31.27
CA SER A 148 52.02 -1.47 31.92
C SER A 148 53.16 -1.30 30.92
N THR A 149 54.03 -0.34 31.21
CA THR A 149 55.28 -0.09 30.50
C THR A 149 56.42 -0.79 31.26
N ARG A 150 57.29 -1.52 30.55
CA ARG A 150 58.63 -2.06 30.89
C ARG A 150 58.85 -3.37 30.10
N GLN A 151 60.02 -3.76 29.62
CA GLN A 151 61.37 -3.19 29.62
C GLN A 151 62.13 -3.89 28.48
N ASP A 152 63.10 -3.17 27.94
CA ASP A 152 64.14 -3.61 27.03
C ASP A 152 64.90 -4.85 27.56
N GLY A 153 65.31 -5.75 26.66
CA GLY A 153 66.06 -6.94 27.04
C GLY A 153 66.59 -7.79 25.88
N ARG A 154 67.71 -7.34 25.31
CA ARG A 154 68.92 -8.14 24.99
C ARG A 154 68.78 -9.41 24.12
N LEU A 155 69.48 -9.39 22.97
CA LEU A 155 70.53 -10.37 22.64
C LEU A 155 71.77 -9.64 22.13
#